data_AF-A0A2G9NLG9-F1
#
_entry.id   AF-A0A2G9NLG9-F1
#
_cell.length_a   1.000
_cell.length_b   1.000
_cell.length_c   1.000
_cell.angle_alpha   90.00
_cell.angle_beta   90.00
_cell.angle_gamma   90.00
#
_symmetry.space_group_name_H-M   'P 1'
#
loop_
_entity.id
_entity.type
_entity.pdbx_description
1 polymer ?
#
loop_
_entity_poly.entity_id
_entity_poly.type
_entity_poly.pdbx_seq_one_letter_code
_entity_poly.pdbx_strand_id
1 'polypeptide(L)'
;MKKCNPRFKYFILSFLVIAIFYSLNFISAANCWQYTALSTCSADSDCNWHEDQWGSWCEELQCWNMWDQDDCSTADIPGKNCTWATSVSTYTCQQTSC
;
A
#
# COMPACT_ATOMS: atom_id res chain seq x y z
N MET A 1 3.76 -53.77 12.67
CA MET A 1 2.90 -52.66 12.19
C MET A 1 2.82 -51.59 13.29
N LYS A 2 3.45 -50.42 13.14
CA LYS A 2 3.46 -49.37 14.17
C LYS A 2 2.14 -48.57 14.10
N LYS A 3 1.29 -48.65 15.13
CA LYS A 3 0.06 -47.84 15.26
C LYS A 3 0.45 -46.41 15.65
N CYS A 4 0.45 -45.49 14.68
CA CYS A 4 0.63 -44.06 14.95
C CYS A 4 -0.56 -43.52 15.76
N ASN A 5 -0.26 -42.93 16.93
CA ASN A 5 -1.24 -42.42 17.87
C ASN A 5 -1.90 -41.13 17.30
N PRO A 6 -3.24 -41.09 17.14
CA PRO A 6 -3.92 -39.95 16.49
C PRO A 6 -3.70 -38.63 17.22
N ARG A 7 -3.47 -38.64 18.54
CA ARG A 7 -3.15 -37.43 19.32
C ARG A 7 -1.82 -36.77 18.92
N PHE A 8 -0.86 -37.57 18.44
CA PHE A 8 0.42 -37.08 17.95
C PHE A 8 0.28 -36.37 16.60
N LYS A 9 -0.68 -36.79 15.76
CA LYS A 9 -0.98 -36.12 14.49
C LYS A 9 -1.56 -34.71 14.71
N TYR A 10 -2.48 -34.55 15.66
CA TYR A 10 -3.04 -33.23 15.97
C TYR A 10 -1.99 -32.27 16.53
N PHE A 11 -1.04 -32.78 17.32
CA PHE A 11 0.07 -31.99 17.86
C PHE A 11 1.05 -31.52 16.77
N ILE A 12 1.34 -32.38 15.79
CA ILE A 12 2.16 -32.01 14.62
C ILE A 12 1.40 -31.01 13.73
N LEU A 13 0.10 -31.22 13.51
CA LEU A 13 -0.74 -30.30 12.74
C LEU A 13 -0.80 -28.91 13.39
N SER A 14 -0.95 -28.83 14.72
CA SER A 14 -0.93 -27.53 15.41
C SER A 14 0.42 -26.84 15.29
N PHE A 15 1.54 -27.57 15.40
CA PHE A 15 2.88 -26.99 15.25
C PHE A 15 3.14 -26.47 13.82
N LEU A 16 2.66 -27.19 12.81
CA LEU A 16 2.75 -26.77 11.41
C LEU A 16 1.93 -25.52 11.13
N VAL A 17 0.71 -25.43 11.65
CA VAL A 17 -0.14 -24.24 11.52
C VAL A 17 0.53 -23.04 12.19
N ILE A 18 1.04 -23.20 13.41
CA ILE A 18 1.74 -22.14 14.15
C ILE A 18 3.00 -21.68 13.38
N ALA A 19 3.79 -22.62 12.83
CA ALA A 19 4.96 -22.29 12.02
C ALA A 19 4.59 -21.53 10.74
N ILE A 20 3.48 -21.87 10.09
CA ILE A 20 2.96 -21.13 8.92
C ILE A 20 2.59 -19.70 9.31
N PHE A 21 1.90 -19.50 10.44
CA PHE A 21 1.58 -18.16 10.95
C PHE A 21 2.83 -17.32 11.25
N TYR A 22 3.90 -17.93 11.79
CA TYR A 22 5.18 -17.22 12.00
C TYR A 22 5.97 -16.97 10.71
N SER A 23 5.67 -17.70 9.62
CA SER A 23 6.32 -17.53 8.31
C SER A 23 5.68 -16.42 7.48
N LEU A 24 4.46 -16.01 7.83
CA LEU A 24 3.83 -14.80 7.31
C LEU A 24 4.53 -13.61 7.95
N ASN A 25 5.70 -13.30 7.40
CA ASN A 25 6.45 -12.09 7.70
C ASN A 25 5.48 -10.92 7.62
N PHE A 26 5.32 -10.20 8.74
CA PHE A 26 4.62 -8.93 8.74
C PHE A 26 5.43 -7.98 7.86
N ILE A 27 5.03 -7.87 6.59
CA ILE A 27 5.45 -6.76 5.74
C ILE A 27 4.78 -5.53 6.34
N SER A 28 5.54 -4.78 7.14
CA SER A 28 5.21 -3.37 7.36
C SER A 28 5.52 -2.67 6.04
N ALA A 29 4.50 -2.10 5.40
CA ALA A 29 4.73 -1.15 4.31
C ALA A 29 5.74 -0.11 4.81
N ALA A 30 6.86 0.05 4.10
CA ALA A 30 7.74 1.16 4.38
C ALA A 30 6.97 2.41 4.03
N ASN A 31 7.04 3.43 4.88
CA ASN A 31 6.42 4.71 4.50
C ASN A 31 7.21 5.29 3.33
N CYS A 32 6.55 6.00 2.42
CA CYS A 32 7.15 6.44 1.16
C CYS A 32 8.42 7.28 1.39
N TRP A 33 8.42 8.12 2.43
CA TRP A 33 9.57 8.93 2.83
C TRP A 33 10.85 8.14 3.18
N GLN A 34 10.75 6.83 3.38
CA GLN A 34 11.91 5.96 3.63
C GLN A 34 12.64 5.59 2.33
N TYR A 35 11.99 5.73 1.18
CA TYR A 35 12.60 5.49 -0.13
C TYR A 35 13.43 6.70 -0.55
N THR A 36 14.75 6.52 -0.58
CA THR A 36 15.71 7.57 -0.98
C THR A 36 16.13 7.46 -2.45
N ALA A 37 15.63 6.47 -3.18
CA ALA A 37 15.88 6.27 -4.59
C ALA A 37 14.58 6.20 -5.39
N LEU A 38 14.58 6.81 -6.57
CA LEU A 38 13.48 6.77 -7.53
C LEU A 38 13.02 5.33 -7.81
N SER A 39 13.96 4.40 -8.03
CA SER A 39 13.62 3.01 -8.36
C SER A 39 12.87 2.28 -7.25
N THR A 40 13.18 2.60 -5.98
CA THR A 40 12.46 2.01 -4.85
C THR A 40 11.12 2.70 -4.60
N CYS A 41 11.03 4.01 -4.87
CA CYS A 41 9.80 4.78 -4.73
C CYS A 41 8.77 4.37 -5.80
N SER A 42 9.16 4.36 -7.08
CA SER A 42 8.28 4.03 -8.20
C SER A 42 7.92 2.54 -8.29
N ALA A 43 8.55 1.69 -7.49
CA ALA A 43 8.17 0.28 -7.38
C ALA A 43 6.97 0.08 -6.44
N ASP A 44 6.69 1.06 -5.58
CA ASP A 44 5.53 1.05 -4.69
C ASP A 44 4.38 1.85 -5.33
N SER A 45 3.20 1.24 -5.46
CA SER A 45 2.04 1.88 -6.07
C SER A 45 1.47 3.03 -5.26
N ASP A 46 1.79 3.07 -3.97
CA ASP A 46 1.22 4.02 -3.02
C ASP A 46 2.12 5.25 -2.85
N CYS A 47 3.24 5.29 -3.58
CA CYS A 47 4.26 6.32 -3.47
C CYS A 47 4.48 7.07 -4.79
N ASN A 48 4.76 8.37 -4.68
CA ASN A 48 5.13 9.21 -5.79
C ASN A 48 6.53 9.81 -5.56
N TRP A 49 7.37 9.77 -6.59
CA TRP A 49 8.67 10.43 -6.54
C TRP A 49 8.50 11.89 -6.92
N HIS A 50 8.94 12.78 -6.03
CA HIS A 50 8.96 14.20 -6.25
C HIS A 50 10.39 14.64 -6.55
N GLU A 51 10.56 15.41 -7.62
CA GLU A 51 11.84 16.02 -7.99
C GLU A 51 11.66 17.52 -8.15
N ASP A 52 12.39 18.27 -7.35
CA ASP A 52 12.27 19.71 -7.22
C ASP A 52 13.65 20.36 -7.24
N GLN A 53 13.69 21.69 -7.43
CA GLN A 53 14.96 22.44 -7.45
C GLN A 53 15.75 22.39 -6.13
N TRP A 54 15.09 21.99 -5.04
CA TRP A 54 15.64 21.90 -3.69
C TRP A 54 16.01 20.48 -3.27
N GLY A 55 15.77 19.48 -4.13
CA GLY A 55 16.05 18.08 -3.88
C GLY A 55 14.97 17.15 -4.42
N SER A 56 15.12 15.88 -4.12
CA SER A 56 14.16 14.84 -4.51
C SER A 56 13.80 13.99 -3.31
N TRP A 57 12.53 13.62 -3.20
CA TRP A 57 12.03 12.76 -2.13
C TRP A 57 10.92 11.86 -2.65
N CYS A 58 10.58 10.86 -1.86
CA CYS A 58 9.42 10.01 -2.10
C CYS A 58 8.34 10.37 -1.08
N GLU A 59 7.12 10.58 -1.54
CA GLU A 59 5.97 10.93 -0.71
C GLU A 59 4.79 10.02 -1.01
N GLU A 60 3.85 9.91 -0.07
CA GLU A 60 2.63 9.13 -0.28
C GLU A 60 1.80 9.76 -1.40
N LEU A 61 1.23 8.92 -2.26
CA LEU A 61 0.31 9.32 -3.31
C LEU A 61 -0.95 9.95 -2.70
N GLN A 62 -1.37 11.08 -3.25
CA GLN A 62 -2.52 11.85 -2.78
C GLN A 62 -3.48 12.09 -3.93
N CYS A 63 -4.74 12.39 -3.62
CA CYS A 63 -5.73 12.70 -4.64
C CYS A 63 -5.29 13.88 -5.53
N TRP A 64 -4.68 14.90 -4.95
CA TRP A 64 -4.21 16.08 -5.70
C TRP A 64 -3.00 15.81 -6.60
N ASN A 65 -2.42 14.61 -6.58
CA ASN A 65 -1.41 14.20 -7.57
C ASN A 65 -2.05 13.88 -8.94
N MET A 66 -3.37 13.70 -9.00
CA MET A 66 -4.11 13.43 -10.25
C MET A 66 -4.48 14.74 -10.95
N TRP A 67 -4.12 14.86 -12.22
CA TRP A 67 -4.27 16.09 -13.00
C TRP A 67 -5.50 16.12 -13.90
N ASP A 68 -6.10 14.97 -14.19
CA ASP A 68 -7.30 14.85 -15.00
C ASP A 68 -8.40 14.05 -14.31
N GLN A 69 -9.60 14.18 -14.89
CA GLN A 69 -10.82 13.62 -14.33
C GLN A 69 -10.82 12.08 -14.34
N ASP A 70 -10.26 11.46 -15.39
CA ASP A 70 -10.30 10.01 -15.54
C ASP A 70 -9.34 9.38 -14.53
N ASP A 71 -8.12 9.92 -14.42
CA ASP A 71 -7.14 9.52 -13.42
C ASP A 71 -7.69 9.70 -11.99
N CYS A 72 -8.33 10.84 -11.70
CA CYS A 72 -8.92 11.07 -10.38
C CYS A 72 -10.09 10.13 -10.05
N SER A 73 -10.94 9.82 -11.03
CA SER A 73 -12.14 9.00 -10.84
C SER A 73 -11.83 7.50 -10.79
N THR A 74 -10.65 7.10 -11.26
CA THR A 74 -10.17 5.71 -11.24
C THR A 74 -9.03 5.48 -10.24
N ALA A 75 -8.55 6.54 -9.59
CA ALA A 75 -7.52 6.46 -8.56
C ALA A 75 -7.95 5.56 -7.39
N ASP A 76 -7.29 4.42 -7.26
CA ASP A 76 -7.40 3.52 -6.10
C ASP A 76 -6.22 3.80 -5.17
N ILE A 77 -6.34 4.82 -4.32
CA ILE A 77 -5.31 5.17 -3.34
C ILE A 77 -5.71 4.61 -1.96
N PRO A 78 -4.92 3.71 -1.36
CA PRO A 78 -5.27 3.09 -0.09
C PRO A 78 -5.59 4.10 1.00
N GLY A 79 -6.78 3.94 1.61
CA GLY A 79 -7.23 4.81 2.70
C GLY A 79 -7.65 6.22 2.29
N LYS A 80 -7.75 6.52 0.98
CA LYS A 80 -8.23 7.81 0.48
C LYS A 80 -9.40 7.60 -0.47
N ASN A 81 -10.39 8.49 -0.38
CA ASN A 81 -11.48 8.58 -1.35
C ASN A 81 -11.28 9.85 -2.18
N CYS A 82 -10.86 9.68 -3.42
CA CYS A 82 -10.61 10.78 -4.34
C CYS A 82 -11.86 11.06 -5.17
N THR A 83 -12.23 12.34 -5.28
CA THR A 83 -13.36 12.77 -6.10
C THR A 83 -12.94 13.95 -6.95
N TRP A 84 -13.29 13.91 -8.22
CA TRP A 84 -13.10 15.04 -9.11
C TRP A 84 -14.07 16.16 -8.75
N ALA A 85 -13.53 17.33 -8.43
CA ALA A 85 -14.31 18.48 -8.05
C ALA A 85 -14.33 19.52 -9.16
N THR A 86 -15.54 19.89 -9.57
CA THR A 86 -15.78 21.00 -10.50
C THR A 86 -16.32 22.19 -9.71
N SER A 87 -15.48 23.19 -9.47
CA SER A 87 -15.93 24.50 -8.98
C SER A 87 -16.07 25.47 -10.15
N VAL A 88 -16.73 26.61 -9.93
CA VAL A 88 -16.94 27.66 -10.95
C VAL A 88 -15.67 28.13 -11.66
N SER A 89 -14.48 27.90 -11.08
CA SER A 89 -13.20 28.35 -11.65
C SER A 89 -12.05 27.35 -11.52
N THR A 90 -12.24 26.19 -10.87
CA THR A 90 -11.17 25.22 -10.65
C THR A 90 -11.66 23.79 -10.88
N TYR A 91 -10.83 23.01 -11.55
CA TYR A 91 -10.97 21.57 -11.72
C TYR A 91 -9.81 20.94 -10.95
N THR A 92 -10.11 20.16 -9.92
CA THR A 92 -9.08 19.54 -9.10
C THR A 92 -9.56 18.22 -8.52
N CYS A 93 -8.62 17.30 -8.32
CA CYS A 93 -8.86 16.07 -7.60
C CYS A 93 -8.63 16.29 -6.09
N GLN A 94 -9.67 16.07 -5.29
CA GLN A 94 -9.60 16.30 -3.85
C GLN A 94 -10.00 15.06 -3.06
N GLN A 95 -9.43 14.93 -1.85
CA GLN A 95 -9.84 13.90 -0.91
C GLN A 95 -11.19 14.28 -0.31
N THR A 96 -12.16 13.37 -0.40
CA THR A 96 -13.47 13.55 0.23
C THR A 96 -13.44 12.87 1.60
N SER A 97 -13.64 13.66 2.66
CA SER A 97 -13.88 13.13 4.00
C SER A 97 -15.26 12.46 4.01
N CYS A 98 -15.31 11.16 4.27
CA CYS A 98 -16.56 10.48 4.60
C CYS A 98 -16.97 10.83 6.04
#